data_AF-A0AAW6JPF2-F1
#
_entry.id   AF-A0AAW6JPF2-F1
#
_cell.length_a   1.000
_cell.length_b   1.000
_cell.length_c   1.000
_cell.angle_alpha   90.00
_cell.angle_beta   90.00
_cell.angle_gamma   90.00
#
_symmetry.space_group_name_H-M   'P 1'
#
loop_
_entity.id
_entity.type
_entity.pdbx_description
1 polymer ?
#
loop_
_entity_poly.entity_id
_entity_poly.type
_entity_poly.pdbx_seq_one_letter_code
_entity_poly.pdbx_strand_id
1 'polypeptide(L)' 'MRITEEYTSKTCTKCGHVHRKLGSSKNFVCPNCGYEIPRDFNGAVGIFLKAMWDTTFTNSVGDVVLDVHYVGECLG' A
#
# COMPACT_ATOMS: atom_id res chain seq x y z
N MET A 1 -3.40 7.85 -14.47
CA MET A 1 -2.80 7.44 -13.19
C MET A 1 -1.67 6.46 -13.46
N ARG A 2 -0.41 6.89 -13.31
CA ARG A 2 0.77 6.01 -13.44
C ARG A 2 1.25 5.67 -12.03
N ILE A 3 1.16 4.41 -11.65
CA ILE A 3 1.68 3.91 -10.37
C ILE A 3 3.16 3.60 -10.57
N THR A 4 4.02 4.23 -9.76
CA THR A 4 5.46 3.91 -9.72
C THR A 4 5.69 2.58 -9.01
N GLU A 5 6.82 1.92 -9.30
CA GLU A 5 7.10 0.52 -8.92
C GLU A 5 7.31 0.28 -7.40
N GLU A 6 7.18 1.34 -6.61
CA GLU A 6 7.52 1.42 -5.19
C GLU A 6 6.54 0.60 -4.29
N TYR A 7 5.31 0.36 -4.76
CA TYR A 7 4.25 -0.38 -4.06
C TYR A 7 3.79 -1.62 -4.84
N THR A 8 4.76 -2.33 -5.41
CA THR A 8 4.55 -3.54 -6.21
C THR A 8 4.41 -4.80 -5.34
N SER A 9 4.15 -5.94 -5.99
CA SER A 9 4.05 -7.28 -5.38
C SER A 9 5.21 -7.72 -4.47
N LYS A 10 6.28 -6.92 -4.38
CA LYS A 10 7.46 -7.12 -3.53
C LYS A 10 7.36 -6.45 -2.16
N THR A 11 6.48 -5.47 -1.96
CA THR A 11 6.33 -4.76 -0.68
C THR A 11 5.30 -5.46 0.19
N CYS A 12 5.66 -5.78 1.43
CA CYS A 12 4.73 -6.37 2.39
C CYS A 12 3.66 -5.36 2.79
N THR A 13 2.40 -5.67 2.47
CA THR A 13 1.25 -4.81 2.80
C THR A 13 0.94 -4.74 4.30
N LYS A 14 1.52 -5.64 5.12
CA LYS A 14 1.35 -5.64 6.58
C LYS A 14 2.39 -4.78 7.32
N CYS A 15 3.66 -4.80 6.88
CA CYS A 15 4.76 -4.17 7.64
C CYS A 15 5.66 -3.25 6.80
N GLY A 16 5.38 -3.07 5.50
CA GLY A 16 6.14 -2.21 4.60
C GLY A 16 7.49 -2.77 4.14
N HIS A 17 7.93 -3.94 4.63
CA HIS A 17 9.21 -4.51 4.23
C HIS A 17 9.24 -4.89 2.74
N VAL A 18 10.29 -4.47 2.02
CA VAL A 18 10.49 -4.77 0.60
C VAL A 18 11.27 -6.08 0.42
N HIS A 19 10.61 -7.11 -0.11
CA HIS A 19 11.20 -8.40 -0.43
C HIS A 19 12.06 -8.32 -1.71
N ARG A 20 13.34 -7.95 -1.58
CA ARG A 20 14.25 -7.72 -2.73
C ARG A 20 14.52 -8.95 -3.60
N LYS A 21 14.51 -10.16 -3.04
CA LYS A 21 14.80 -11.43 -3.75
C LYS A 21 13.55 -12.26 -4.04
N LEU A 22 12.47 -11.61 -4.49
CA LEU A 22 11.21 -12.31 -4.72
C LEU A 22 11.29 -13.16 -6.01
N GLY A 23 11.29 -14.50 -5.87
CA GLY A 23 11.25 -15.45 -7.01
C GLY A 23 9.87 -15.53 -7.66
N SER A 24 9.52 -16.62 -8.36
CA SER A 24 8.21 -16.77 -9.04
C SER A 24 7.10 -17.46 -8.21
N SER A 25 7.22 -17.46 -6.87
CA SER A 25 6.24 -18.10 -5.97
C SER A 25 4.83 -17.45 -6.06
N LYS A 26 3.78 -18.27 -6.09
CA LYS A 26 2.38 -17.79 -6.05
C LYS A 26 2.01 -17.12 -4.74
N ASN A 27 2.68 -17.49 -3.64
CA ASN A 27 2.50 -16.87 -2.34
C ASN A 27 3.62 -15.87 -2.08
N PHE A 28 3.26 -14.72 -1.52
CA PHE A 28 4.18 -13.78 -0.92
C PHE A 28 4.33 -14.15 0.56
N VAL A 29 5.57 -14.38 1.01
CA VAL A 29 5.89 -14.58 2.42
C VAL A 29 6.89 -13.50 2.82
N CYS A 30 6.53 -12.68 3.81
CA CYS A 30 7.38 -11.61 4.26
C CYS A 30 8.57 -12.16 5.07
N PRO A 31 9.83 -11.90 4.68
CA PRO A 31 11.00 -12.35 5.45
C PRO A 31 11.19 -11.59 6.77
N ASN A 32 10.50 -10.45 6.93
CA ASN A 32 10.59 -9.61 8.13
C ASN A 32 9.56 -9.96 9.19
N CYS A 33 8.29 -10.18 8.80
CA CYS A 33 7.19 -10.40 9.76
C CYS A 33 6.46 -11.74 9.59
N GLY A 34 6.90 -12.60 8.65
CA GLY A 34 6.29 -13.89 8.38
C GLY A 34 4.89 -13.84 7.75
N TYR A 35 4.38 -12.66 7.40
CA TYR A 35 3.06 -12.54 6.79
C TYR A 35 2.99 -13.26 5.45
N GLU A 36 2.01 -14.15 5.29
CA GLU A 36 1.76 -14.92 4.09
C GLU A 36 0.42 -14.55 3.46
N ILE A 37 0.43 -14.36 2.14
CA ILE A 37 -0.73 -13.96 1.36
C ILE A 37 -0.51 -14.32 -0.12
N PRO A 38 -1.55 -14.58 -0.94
CA PRO A 38 -1.39 -14.71 -2.38
C PRO A 38 -0.71 -13.47 -2.97
N ARG A 39 0.30 -13.67 -3.82
CA ARG A 39 1.13 -12.58 -4.35
C ARG A 39 0.31 -11.54 -5.10
N ASP A 40 -0.63 -11.98 -5.93
CA ASP A 40 -1.47 -11.09 -6.73
C ASP A 40 -2.35 -10.21 -5.83
N PHE A 41 -2.85 -10.79 -4.73
CA PHE A 41 -3.61 -10.05 -3.73
C PHE A 41 -2.72 -9.04 -2.97
N ASN A 42 -1.50 -9.41 -2.59
CA ASN A 42 -0.54 -8.46 -2.02
C ASN A 42 -0.27 -7.28 -2.96
N GLY A 43 -0.11 -7.56 -4.26
CA GLY A 43 0.06 -6.52 -5.28
C GLY A 43 -1.17 -5.60 -5.39
N ALA A 44 -2.37 -6.18 -5.44
CA ALA A 44 -3.63 -5.42 -5.50
C ALA A 44 -3.83 -4.52 -4.28
N VAL A 45 -3.56 -5.03 -3.08
CA VAL A 45 -3.62 -4.24 -1.83
C VAL A 45 -2.57 -3.13 -1.85
N GLY A 46 -1.34 -3.40 -2.33
CA GLY A 46 -0.30 -2.37 -2.49
C GLY A 46 -0.75 -1.22 -3.40
N ILE A 47 -1.38 -1.55 -4.53
CA ILE A 47 -1.96 -0.56 -5.46
C ILE A 47 -3.08 0.25 -4.80
N PHE A 48 -3.98 -0.42 -4.08
CA PHE A 48 -5.07 0.25 -3.36
C PHE A 48 -4.55 1.23 -2.30
N LEU A 49 -3.57 0.80 -1.49
CA LEU A 49 -2.93 1.64 -0.48
C LEU A 49 -2.22 2.85 -1.12
N LYS A 50 -1.53 2.66 -2.24
CA LYS A 50 -0.90 3.74 -3.00
C LYS A 50 -1.93 4.75 -3.51
N ALA A 51 -3.04 4.28 -4.07
CA ALA A 51 -4.10 5.15 -4.56
C ALA A 51 -4.73 5.98 -3.43
N MET A 52 -4.98 5.37 -2.26
CA MET A 52 -5.48 6.09 -1.08
C MET A 52 -4.49 7.12 -0.57
N TRP A 53 -3.20 6.77 -0.49
CA TRP A 53 -2.18 7.72 -0.03
C TRP A 53 -2.03 8.88 -1.02
N ASP A 54 -1.97 8.62 -2.33
CA ASP A 54 -1.83 9.66 -3.35
C ASP A 54 -3.02 10.63 -3.36
N THR A 55 -4.24 10.18 -3.02
CA THR A 55 -5.42 11.06 -2.92
C THR A 55 -5.40 11.96 -1.67
N THR A 56 -4.65 11.63 -0.63
CA THR A 56 -4.58 12.43 0.60
C THR A 56 -3.62 13.63 0.55
N PHE A 57 -2.77 13.77 -0.48
CA PHE A 57 -1.74 14.81 -0.56
C PHE A 57 -1.87 15.81 -1.72
N THR A 58 -2.92 15.74 -2.54
CA THR A 58 -3.12 16.68 -3.65
C THR A 58 -3.74 18.00 -3.20
N ASN A 59 -2.94 18.88 -2.60
CA ASN A 59 -3.29 20.30 -2.50
C ASN A 59 -3.03 20.98 -3.85
N SER A 60 -4.00 20.93 -4.77
CA SER A 60 -4.37 22.00 -5.72
C SER A 60 -5.25 21.49 -6.88
N VAL A 61 -6.51 21.92 -6.81
CA VAL A 61 -7.51 22.18 -7.88
C VAL A 61 -7.86 21.02 -8.83
N GLY A 62 -8.97 20.31 -8.53
CA GLY A 62 -9.77 19.67 -9.59
C GLY A 62 -10.71 18.54 -9.19
N ASP A 63 -10.42 17.76 -8.16
CA ASP A 63 -11.15 16.52 -7.88
C ASP A 63 -11.65 16.44 -6.43
N VAL A 64 -12.82 15.83 -6.25
CA VAL A 64 -13.61 15.76 -5.01
C VAL A 64 -12.74 15.42 -3.79
N VAL A 65 -12.58 16.40 -2.89
CA VAL A 65 -11.92 16.21 -1.60
C VAL A 65 -12.91 15.53 -0.66
N LEU A 66 -12.68 14.24 -0.37
CA LEU A 66 -13.25 13.63 0.83
C LEU A 66 -12.46 14.18 2.02
N ASP A 67 -13.07 15.14 2.71
CA ASP A 67 -12.52 15.75 3.91
C ASP A 67 -12.43 14.69 5.03
N VAL A 68 -11.22 14.16 5.27
CA VAL A 68 -10.94 13.23 6.38
C VAL A 68 -10.43 14.01 7.59
N HIS A 69 -11.07 15.13 7.92
CA HIS A 69 -10.86 15.85 9.18
C HIS A 69 -11.60 15.20 10.37
N TYR A 70 -11.77 13.87 10.39
CA TYR A 70 -12.36 13.15 11.52
C TYR A 70 -11.57 11.89 11.89
N VAL A 71 -10.27 12.00 12.08
CA VAL A 71 -9.49 10.98 12.81
C VAL A 71 -8.46 11.66 13.72
N GLY A 72 -8.95 12.55 14.58
CA GLY A 72 -8.07 13.43 15.34
C GLY A 72 -8.47 13.74 16.78
N GLU A 73 -9.42 13.03 17.41
CA GLU A 73 -9.64 13.11 18.87
C GLU A 73 -10.21 11.79 19.40
N CYS A 74 -9.36 10.79 19.63
CA CYS A 74 -9.66 9.63 20.50
C CYS A 74 -8.36 8.91 20.90
N LEU A 75 -7.30 9.66 21.20
CA LEU A 75 -6.15 9.15 21.96
C LEU A 75 -5.63 10.28 22.86
N GLY A 76 -6.25 10.39 24.05
CA GLY A 76 -5.70 11.08 25.23
C GLY A 76 -5.91 12.57 25.27
#